data_AF-W1YRK4-F1
#
_entry.id   AF-W1YRK4-F1
#
_cell.length_a   1.000
_cell.length_b   1.000
_cell.length_c   1.000
_cell.angle_alpha   90.00
_cell.angle_beta   90.00
_cell.angle_gamma   90.00
#
_symmetry.space_group_name_H-M   'P 1'
#
loop_
_entity.id
_entity.type
_entity.pdbx_description
1 polymer ?
#
loop_
_entity_poly.entity_id
_entity_poly.type
_entity_poly.pdbx_seq_one_letter_code
_entity_poly.pdbx_strand_id
1 'polypeptide(L)' 'GDKRVLVVDGEPVPYCLARIPQGGETRGNLAAGGRGEPRPLTESDWKIARQIGPTLKEKGLIFVGLDIIGDR' A
#
# COMPACT_ATOMS: atom_id res chain seq x y z
N GLY A 1 -0.81 -4.25 -9.65
CA GLY A 1 0.60 -4.16 -9.19
C GLY A 1 0.71 -4.15 -7.66
N ASP A 2 1.92 -4.30 -7.10
CA ASP A 2 2.20 -4.17 -5.65
C ASP A 2 2.23 -2.68 -5.25
N LYS A 3 1.53 -2.32 -4.18
CA LYS A 3 1.43 -0.93 -3.69
C LYS A 3 1.40 -0.90 -2.16
N ARG A 4 2.00 0.15 -1.57
CA ARG A 4 2.02 0.39 -0.13
C ARG A 4 1.15 1.59 0.25
N VAL A 5 0.13 1.34 1.06
CA VAL A 5 -0.72 2.37 1.67
C VAL A 5 -0.19 2.69 3.06
N LEU A 6 -0.14 3.96 3.44
CA LEU A 6 0.14 4.36 4.82
C LEU A 6 -1.18 4.44 5.59
N VAL A 7 -1.21 3.87 6.79
CA VAL A 7 -2.32 3.98 7.74
C VAL A 7 -1.78 4.59 9.02
N VAL A 8 -2.38 5.70 9.46
CA VAL A 8 -1.97 6.48 10.63
C VAL A 8 -3.12 6.51 11.62
N ASP A 9 -2.92 5.99 12.83
CA ASP A 9 -3.94 5.87 13.88
C ASP A 9 -5.25 5.19 13.40
N GLY A 10 -5.11 4.19 12.52
CA GLY A 10 -6.23 3.47 11.90
C GLY A 10 -6.83 4.15 10.66
N GLU A 11 -6.40 5.37 10.32
CA GLU A 11 -6.90 6.13 9.16
C GLU A 11 -5.96 6.02 7.95
N PRO A 12 -6.43 5.58 6.78
CA PRO A 12 -5.62 5.53 5.57
C PRO A 12 -5.27 6.92 5.03
N VAL A 13 -4.01 7.12 4.65
CA VAL A 13 -3.54 8.30 3.90
C VAL A 13 -4.07 8.23 2.46
N PRO A 14 -4.52 9.34 1.84
CA PRO A 14 -5.19 9.31 0.52
C PRO A 14 -4.28 8.95 -0.67
N TYR A 15 -3.03 8.58 -0.44
CA TYR A 15 -2.06 8.18 -1.45
C TYR A 15 -1.35 6.87 -1.06
N CYS A 16 -1.02 6.07 -2.05
CA CYS A 16 -0.14 4.92 -1.93
C CYS A 16 1.16 5.15 -2.71
N LEU A 17 2.18 4.38 -2.35
CA LEU A 17 3.38 4.21 -3.15
C LEU A 17 3.21 2.97 -4.04
N ALA A 18 2.89 3.18 -5.32
CA ALA A 18 2.87 2.11 -6.30
C ALA A 18 4.30 1.71 -6.66
N ARG A 19 4.57 0.40 -6.69
CA ARG A 19 5.89 -0.15 -6.99
C ARG A 19 5.90 -0.64 -8.43
N ILE A 20 6.58 0.11 -9.29
CA ILE A 20 6.68 -0.23 -10.71
C ILE A 20 7.93 -1.12 -10.91
N PRO A 21 7.78 -2.36 -11.39
CA PRO A 21 8.93 -3.19 -11.72
C PRO A 21 9.70 -2.58 -12.89
N GLN A 22 11.02 -2.49 -12.79
CA GLN A 22 11.88 -2.16 -13.94
C GLN A 22 12.23 -3.45 -14.68
N GLY A 23 11.91 -3.50 -15.97
CA GLY A 23 12.50 -4.43 -16.96
C GLY A 23 12.24 -5.92 -16.74
N GLY A 24 11.33 -6.51 -17.53
CA GLY A 24 11.37 -7.93 -17.94
C GLY A 24 11.22 -9.03 -16.90
N GLU A 25 11.40 -8.77 -15.60
CA GLU A 25 11.31 -9.77 -14.54
C GLU A 25 9.99 -9.67 -13.77
N THR A 26 9.37 -10.83 -13.56
CA THR A 26 8.03 -11.02 -12.99
C THR A 26 7.96 -10.76 -11.48
N ARG A 27 9.07 -10.40 -10.82
CA ARG A 27 9.15 -10.24 -9.35
C ARG A 27 9.56 -8.80 -9.01
N GLY A 28 8.56 -7.95 -8.77
CA GLY A 28 8.72 -6.54 -8.41
C GLY A 28 9.28 -6.29 -6.99
N ASN A 29 10.49 -6.77 -6.71
CA ASN A 29 11.20 -6.41 -5.48
C ASN A 29 11.83 -5.01 -5.62
N LEU A 30 11.43 -4.07 -4.76
CA LEU A 30 11.96 -2.70 -4.66
C LEU A 30 13.50 -2.64 -4.56
N ALA A 31 14.13 -3.65 -3.96
CA ALA A 31 15.58 -3.74 -3.81
C ALA A 31 16.34 -3.81 -5.16
N ALA A 32 15.65 -4.13 -6.26
CA ALA A 32 16.24 -4.29 -7.60
C ALA A 32 16.05 -3.06 -8.52
N GLY A 33 15.60 -1.91 -8.00
CA GLY A 33 15.43 -0.68 -8.79
C GLY A 33 13.97 -0.34 -9.14
N GLY A 34 13.00 -0.92 -8.43
CA GLY A 34 11.59 -0.57 -8.61
C GLY A 34 11.35 0.91 -8.30
N ARG A 35 10.73 1.64 -9.23
CA ARG A 35 10.39 3.05 -9.01
C ARG A 35 9.12 3.14 -8.17
N GLY A 36 9.22 3.83 -7.04
CA GLY A 36 8.06 4.23 -6.27
C GLY A 36 7.38 5.44 -6.91
N GLU A 37 6.10 5.33 -7.21
CA GLU A 37 5.28 6.44 -7.73
C GLU A 37 4.12 6.71 -6.77
N PRO A 38 3.95 7.95 -6.27
CA PRO A 38 2.79 8.29 -5.47
C PRO A 38 1.55 8.28 -6.35
N ARG A 39 0.51 7.55 -5.93
CA ARG A 39 -0.78 7.49 -6.62
C ARG A 39 -1.92 7.66 -5.63
N PRO A 40 -3.01 8.34 -5.98
CA PRO A 40 -4.22 8.33 -5.17
C PRO A 40 -4.68 6.89 -4.91
N LEU A 41 -5.26 6.64 -3.74
CA LEU A 41 -5.88 5.35 -3.44
C LEU A 41 -7.06 5.09 -4.39
N THR A 42 -7.13 3.89 -4.95
CA THR A 42 -8.33 3.44 -5.69
C THR A 42 -9.46 3.14 -4.71
N GLU A 43 -10.70 2.99 -5.20
CA GLU A 43 -11.83 2.58 -4.36
C GLU A 43 -11.58 1.24 -3.65
N SER A 44 -10.87 0.33 -4.33
CA SER A 44 -10.46 -0.96 -3.75
C SER A 44 -9.46 -0.76 -2.61
N ASP A 45 -8.47 0.11 -2.79
CA ASP A 45 -7.48 0.43 -1.75
C ASP A 45 -8.14 1.03 -0.51
N TRP A 46 -9.05 1.98 -0.72
CA TRP A 46 -9.84 2.57 0.35
C TRP A 46 -10.64 1.54 1.12
N LYS A 47 -11.32 0.63 0.41
CA LYS A 47 -12.13 -0.42 1.02
C LYS A 47 -11.27 -1.32 1.92
N ILE A 48 -10.13 -1.80 1.40
CA ILE A 48 -9.22 -2.68 2.14
C ILE A 48 -8.63 -1.95 3.35
N ALA A 49 -8.07 -0.76 3.15
CA ALA A 49 -7.39 -0.03 4.21
C ALA A 49 -8.35 0.39 5.34
N ARG A 50 -9.59 0.80 5.02
CA ARG A 50 -10.62 1.12 6.02
C ARG A 50 -11.13 -0.10 6.77
N GLN A 51 -11.20 -1.25 6.10
CA GLN A 51 -11.61 -2.50 6.77
C GLN A 51 -10.56 -2.96 7.79
N ILE A 52 -9.27 -2.75 7.51
CA ILE A 52 -8.15 -3.18 8.36
C ILE A 52 -7.84 -2.15 9.46
N GLY A 53 -8.08 -0.86 9.22
CA GLY A 53 -7.79 0.26 10.12
C GLY A 53 -8.18 0.06 11.59
N PRO A 54 -9.44 -0.33 11.91
CA PRO A 54 -9.86 -0.58 13.29
C PRO A 54 -9.03 -1.64 14.00
N THR A 55 -8.72 -2.75 13.32
CA THR A 55 -7.90 -3.83 13.88
C THR A 55 -6.46 -3.38 14.15
N LEU A 56 -5.89 -2.51 13.32
CA LEU A 56 -4.55 -1.94 13.57
C LEU A 56 -4.57 -1.08 14.84
N LYS A 57 -5.62 -0.28 15.02
CA LYS A 57 -5.81 0.58 16.18
C LYS A 57 -6.01 -0.22 17.47
N GLU A 58 -6.85 -1.27 17.44
CA GLU A 58 -7.04 -2.20 18.57
C GLU A 58 -5.74 -2.87 19.01
N LYS A 59 -4.82 -3.12 18.06
CA LYS A 59 -3.50 -3.68 18.33
C LYS A 59 -2.46 -2.65 18.76
N GLY A 60 -2.82 -1.38 18.88
CA GLY A 60 -1.91 -0.29 19.24
C GLY A 60 -0.90 0.07 18.14
N LEU A 61 -1.17 -0.30 16.88
CA LEU A 61 -0.29 -0.01 15.75
C LEU A 61 -0.62 1.38 15.17
N ILE A 62 0.10 2.40 15.61
CA ILE A 62 -0.18 3.81 15.29
C ILE A 62 0.31 4.18 13.88
N PHE A 63 1.40 3.59 13.38
CA PHE A 63 1.96 3.91 12.07
C PHE A 63 2.28 2.64 11.29
N VAL A 64 1.53 2.36 10.23
CA VAL A 64 1.57 1.08 9.50
C VAL A 64 1.71 1.31 8.00
N GLY A 65 2.62 0.56 7.38
CA GLY A 65 2.65 0.37 5.93
C GLY A 65 1.87 -0.89 5.54
N LEU A 66 0.69 -0.72 4.95
CA LEU A 66 -0.15 -1.79 4.46
C LEU A 66 0.21 -2.09 2.99
N ASP A 67 0.78 -3.27 2.73
CA ASP A 67 1.05 -3.72 1.36
C ASP A 67 -0.21 -4.39 0.79
N ILE A 68 -0.72 -3.83 -0.30
CA ILE A 68 -1.88 -4.34 -1.04
C ILE A 68 -1.38 -4.91 -2.36
N ILE A 69 -1.62 -6.21 -2.57
CA ILE A 69 -1.25 -6.91 -3.80
C ILE A 69 -2.51 -7.09 -4.65
N GLY A 70 -2.46 -6.58 -5.88
CA GLY A 70 -3.49 -6.81 -6.88
C GLY A 70 -4.49 -5.65 -7.00
N ASP A 71 -4.77 -5.31 -8.26
CA ASP A 71 -5.79 -4.41 -8.82
C ASP A 71 -5.31 -4.15 -10.26
N ARG A 72 -5.45 -5.21 -11.09
CA ARG A 72 -4.87 -5.38 -12.44
C ARG A 72 -3.34 -5.26 -12.56
#